data_AF-A0AAV1TGN1-F1
#
_entry.id   AF-A0AAV1TGN1-F1
#
_cell.length_a   1.000
_cell.length_b   1.000
_cell.length_c   1.000
_cell.angle_alpha   90.00
_cell.angle_beta   90.00
_cell.angle_gamma   90.00
#
_symmetry.space_group_name_H-M   'P 1'
#
loop_
_entity.id
_entity.type
_entity.pdbx_description
1 polymer ?
#
loop_
_entity_poly.entity_id
_entity_poly.type
_entity_poly.pdbx_seq_one_letter_code
_entity_poly.pdbx_strand_id
1 'polypeptide(L)' 'MQTAMNLSEAQQIMLEELTALIGQAKVDILVSQGPYALRARLETFSNFEST' A
#
# COMPACT_ATOMS: atom_id res chain seq x y z
N MET A 1 6.33 18.40 3.53
CA MET A 1 4.90 18.27 3.16
C MET A 1 4.60 16.78 3.08
N GLN A 2 3.92 16.20 4.07
CA GLN A 2 3.39 14.85 3.93
C GLN A 2 2.21 14.94 2.95
N THR A 3 2.40 14.46 1.73
CA THR A 3 1.31 14.32 0.77
C THR A 3 0.33 13.33 1.38
N ALA A 4 -0.75 13.81 1.98
CA ALA A 4 -1.80 12.96 2.53
C ALA A 4 -2.33 12.10 1.38
N MET A 5 -1.97 10.82 1.39
CA MET A 5 -2.26 9.91 0.31
C MET A 5 -3.74 9.55 0.42
N ASN A 6 -4.55 10.03 -0.53
CA ASN A 6 -5.99 9.80 -0.50
C ASN A 6 -6.28 8.37 -1.01
N LEU A 7 -6.19 7.39 -0.10
CA LEU A 7 -6.49 5.98 -0.35
C LEU A 7 -7.96 5.70 -0.04
N SER A 8 -8.60 4.83 -0.82
CA SER A 8 -9.93 4.31 -0.46
C SER A 8 -9.85 3.43 0.80
N GLU A 9 -10.98 3.18 1.45
CA GLU A 9 -11.05 2.30 2.63
C GLU A 9 -10.46 0.91 2.36
N ALA A 10 -10.81 0.29 1.23
CA ALA A 10 -10.23 -0.99 0.82
C ALA A 10 -8.70 -0.92 0.65
N GLN A 11 -8.18 0.18 0.09
CA GLN A 11 -6.72 0.37 -0.05
C GLN A 11 -6.02 0.60 1.29
N GLN A 12 -6.71 1.18 2.27
CA GLN A 12 -6.15 1.34 3.63
C GLN A 12 -6.03 -0.01 4.32
N ILE A 13 -7.08 -0.85 4.25
CA ILE A 13 -7.06 -2.21 4.79
C ILE A 13 -5.94 -3.04 4.15
N MET A 14 -5.84 -3.02 2.82
CA MET A 14 -4.75 -3.71 2.11
C MET A 14 -3.37 -3.17 2.48
N LEU A 15 -3.24 -1.88 2.77
CA LEU A 15 -1.98 -1.30 3.22
C LEU A 15 -1.60 -1.82 4.61
N GLU A 16 -2.56 -1.98 5.51
CA GLU A 16 -2.35 -2.58 6.83
C GLU A 16 -1.93 -4.05 6.70
N GLU A 17 -2.60 -4.83 5.86
CA GLU A 17 -2.26 -6.24 5.59
C GLU A 17 -0.88 -6.37 4.96
N LEU A 18 -0.58 -5.55 3.95
CA LEU A 18 0.74 -5.51 3.32
C LEU A 18 1.80 -5.12 4.36
N THR A 19 1.52 -4.14 5.22
CA THR A 19 2.40 -3.73 6.32
C THR A 19 2.67 -4.87 7.28
N ALA A 20 1.66 -5.67 7.63
CA ALA A 20 1.82 -6.84 8.48
C ALA A 20 2.68 -7.93 7.80
N LEU A 21 2.55 -8.09 6.48
CA LEU A 21 3.27 -9.11 5.72
C LEU A 21 4.75 -8.78 5.49
N ILE A 22 5.05 -7.55 5.06
CA ILE A 22 6.41 -7.16 4.63
C ILE A 22 7.13 -6.22 5.61
N GLY A 23 6.43 -5.77 6.66
CA GLY A 23 6.92 -4.86 7.67
C GLY A 23 6.87 -3.38 7.26
N GLN A 24 6.68 -2.51 8.27
CA GLN A 24 6.58 -1.05 8.11
C GLN A 24 7.75 -0.45 7.32
N ALA A 25 8.99 -0.87 7.60
CA ALA A 25 10.17 -0.30 6.93
C ALA A 25 10.13 -0.49 5.40
N LYS A 26 9.56 -1.60 4.91
CA LYS A 26 9.40 -1.82 3.47
C LYS A 26 8.24 -1.02 2.91
N VAL A 27 7.14 -0.89 3.65
CA VAL A 27 6.02 -0.05 3.25
C VAL A 27 6.41 1.43 3.16
N ASP A 28 7.24 1.94 4.08
CA ASP A 28 7.75 3.31 4.01
C ASP A 28 8.55 3.57 2.72
N ILE A 29 9.34 2.58 2.27
CA ILE A 29 10.04 2.66 0.98
C ILE A 29 9.03 2.73 -0.17
N LEU A 30 7.94 1.98 -0.13
CA LEU A 30 6.88 2.03 -1.15
C LEU A 30 6.16 3.38 -1.15
N VAL A 31 5.84 3.92 0.02
CA VAL A 31 5.21 5.23 0.20
C VAL A 31 6.12 6.34 -0.34
N SER A 32 7.44 6.26 -0.10
CA SER A 32 8.41 7.24 -0.58
C SER A 32 8.51 7.32 -2.11
N GLN A 33 8.13 6.26 -2.82
CA GLN A 33 8.09 6.23 -4.29
C GLN A 33 6.87 6.96 -4.86
N GLY A 34 5.97 7.41 -3.99
CA GLY A 34 4.82 8.22 -4.34
C GLY A 34 3.52 7.43 -4.50
N PRO A 35 2.40 8.16 -4.62
CA PRO A 35 1.07 7.59 -4.46
C PRO A 35 0.66 6.62 -5.56
N TYR A 36 1.06 6.86 -6.81
CA TYR A 36 0.78 5.96 -7.93
C TYR A 36 1.47 4.60 -7.75
N ALA A 37 2.71 4.63 -7.28
CA ALA A 37 3.52 3.44 -7.09
C ALA A 37 3.02 2.61 -5.91
N LEU A 38 2.48 3.25 -4.86
CA LEU A 38 1.83 2.53 -3.77
C LEU A 38 0.51 1.89 -4.23
N ARG A 39 -0.34 2.64 -4.94
CA ARG A 39 -1.64 2.13 -5.44
C ARG A 39 -1.49 0.91 -6.33
N ALA A 40 -0.58 0.94 -7.31
CA ALA A 40 -0.34 -0.20 -8.19
C ALA A 40 0.08 -1.47 -7.41
N ARG A 41 0.80 -1.31 -6.30
CA ARG A 41 1.24 -2.43 -5.45
C ARG A 41 0.10 -2.96 -4.60
N LEU A 42 -0.75 -2.09 -4.06
CA LEU A 42 -1.97 -2.49 -3.36
C LEU A 42 -2.94 -3.22 -4.30
N GLU A 43 -3.09 -2.76 -5.54
CA GLU A 43 -3.91 -3.45 -6.54
C GLU A 43 -3.34 -4.84 -6.89
N THR A 44 -2.01 -4.94 -7.06
CA THR A 44 -1.34 -6.22 -7.30
C THR A 44 -1.52 -7.17 -6.12
N PHE A 45 -1.37 -6.66 -4.90
CA PHE A 45 -1.56 -7.43 -3.67
C PHE A 45 -3.00 -7.93 -3.53
N SER A 46 -3.99 -7.07 -3.80
CA SER A 46 -5.41 -7.45 -3.81
C SER A 46 -5.72 -8.61 -4.75
N ASN A 47 -5.13 -8.60 -5.96
CA ASN A 47 -5.33 -9.66 -6.94
C ASN A 47 -4.68 -10.98 -6.52
N PHE A 48 -3.54 -10.91 -5.83
CA PHE A 48 -2.87 -12.09 -5.29
C PHE A 48 -3.70 -12.76 -4.19
N GLU A 49 -4.22 -12.01 -3.22
CA GLU A 49 -5.05 -12.54 -2.12
C GLU A 49 -6.41 -13.11 -2.61
N SER A 50 -6.85 -12.72 -3.81
CA SER A 50 -8.10 -13.21 -4.41
C SER A 50 -7.94 -14.54 -5.18
N THR A 51 -6.74 -15.11 -5.22
CA THR A 51 -6.42 -16.37 -5.94
C THR A 51 -6.20 -17.52 -4.98
#